data_AF-A0A3D0XU39-F1
#
_entry.id   AF-A0A3D0XU39-F1
#
_cell.length_a   1.000
_cell.length_b   1.000
_cell.length_c   1.000
_cell.angle_alpha   90.00
_cell.angle_beta   90.00
_cell.angle_gamma   90.00
#
_symmetry.space_group_name_H-M   'P 1'
#
loop_
_entity.id
_entity.type
_entity.pdbx_description
1 polymer ?
#
loop_
_entity_poly.entity_id
_entity_poly.type
_entity_poly.pdbx_seq_one_letter_code
_entity_poly.pdbx_strand_id
1 'polypeptide(L)'
;HRKSFEKRRAFLNEKQFDKLVYHNSIGTDITLGMPKNHIWQGGGSETVQGTPYFPNMPTEEIFCTPDRTRTNGTVHSALPLSYQGVLIDDFSLTFKDGRVTDCSAEKGEDTLKAIVGTDDGASMLGECALIPKQSPISEMGILFYNTLFDENAACHFALGLGFPECVKGGFDKTKEELKEMGVNHSSTHVDFMLGTKDLSITG
;
A
#
# COMPACT_ATOMS: atom_id res chain seq x y z
N HIS A 1 -1.05 3.20 22.34
CA HIS A 1 -1.12 2.68 20.98
C HIS A 1 -2.49 2.85 20.33
N ARG A 2 -3.52 2.06 20.65
CA ARG A 2 -4.85 2.11 19.97
C ARG A 2 -5.44 3.52 19.73
N LYS A 3 -5.49 4.38 20.75
CA LYS A 3 -6.04 5.75 20.64
C LYS A 3 -5.31 6.63 19.61
N SER A 4 -4.02 6.41 19.35
CA SER A 4 -3.29 7.20 18.34
C SER A 4 -3.66 6.78 16.92
N PHE A 5 -3.95 5.50 16.68
CA PHE A 5 -4.53 5.04 15.41
C PHE A 5 -5.90 5.63 15.15
N GLU A 6 -6.80 5.53 16.14
CA GLU A 6 -8.17 6.05 16.03
C GLU A 6 -8.17 7.53 15.64
N LYS A 7 -7.33 8.36 16.29
CA LYS A 7 -7.21 9.79 15.96
C LYS A 7 -6.72 10.04 14.52
N ARG A 8 -5.69 9.33 14.08
CA ARG A 8 -5.10 9.50 12.74
C ARG A 8 -6.05 9.00 11.64
N ARG A 9 -6.68 7.84 11.85
CA ARG A 9 -7.72 7.31 10.96
C ARG A 9 -8.90 8.26 10.86
N ALA A 10 -9.40 8.77 11.98
CA ALA A 10 -10.49 9.74 11.98
C ALA A 10 -10.14 10.98 11.15
N PHE A 11 -8.94 11.53 11.31
CA PHE A 11 -8.45 12.65 10.52
C PHE A 11 -8.42 12.34 9.02
N LEU A 12 -7.82 11.23 8.61
CA LEU A 12 -7.72 10.86 7.19
C LEU A 12 -9.10 10.61 6.56
N ASN A 13 -9.99 9.93 7.31
CA ASN A 13 -11.37 9.66 6.89
C ASN A 13 -12.24 10.92 6.81
N GLU A 14 -12.03 11.90 7.69
CA GLU A 14 -12.72 13.19 7.62
C GLU A 14 -12.25 14.02 6.43
N LYS A 15 -10.95 13.97 6.11
CA LYS A 15 -10.36 14.78 5.03
C LYS A 15 -10.80 14.35 3.63
N GLN A 16 -11.01 13.05 3.41
CA GLN A 16 -11.41 12.52 2.10
C GLN A 16 -10.55 13.08 0.97
N PHE A 17 -9.22 12.99 1.11
CA PHE A 17 -8.28 13.49 0.10
C PHE A 17 -8.57 12.87 -1.28
N ASP A 18 -8.64 13.68 -2.34
CA ASP A 18 -8.87 13.16 -3.70
C ASP A 18 -7.66 12.40 -4.23
N LYS A 19 -6.46 12.76 -3.79
CA LYS A 19 -5.21 12.13 -4.18
C LYS A 19 -4.16 12.28 -3.08
N LEU A 20 -3.13 11.45 -3.15
CA LEU A 20 -1.90 11.58 -2.37
C LEU A 20 -0.72 11.70 -3.33
N VAL A 21 0.22 12.60 -3.02
CA VAL A 21 1.44 12.81 -3.79
C VAL A 21 2.64 12.48 -2.91
N TYR A 22 3.51 11.61 -3.39
CA TYR A 22 4.68 11.08 -2.69
C TYR A 22 5.95 11.54 -3.38
N HIS A 23 6.89 12.09 -2.60
CA HIS A 23 8.19 12.52 -3.08
C HIS A 23 9.31 12.09 -2.14
N ASN A 24 10.43 11.61 -2.68
CA ASN A 24 11.67 11.41 -1.92
C ASN A 24 12.92 11.59 -2.80
N SER A 25 14.11 11.56 -2.20
CA SER A 25 15.39 11.82 -2.86
C SER A 25 15.92 10.64 -3.67
N ILE A 26 15.37 9.43 -3.52
CA ILE A 26 15.81 8.25 -4.27
C ILE A 26 15.11 8.14 -5.64
N GLY A 27 14.24 9.10 -5.99
CA GLY A 27 13.60 9.18 -7.29
C GLY A 27 12.09 8.93 -7.29
N THR A 28 11.48 8.68 -6.12
CA THR A 28 10.01 8.57 -6.04
C THR A 28 9.36 9.93 -6.30
N ASP A 29 8.50 9.98 -7.30
CA ASP A 29 7.58 11.06 -7.63
C ASP A 29 6.31 10.41 -8.22
N ILE A 30 5.33 10.16 -7.36
CA ILE A 30 4.14 9.40 -7.71
C ILE A 30 2.89 10.01 -7.08
N THR A 31 1.83 10.09 -7.87
CA THR A 31 0.50 10.53 -7.45
C THR A 31 -0.47 9.35 -7.48
N LEU A 32 -1.19 9.14 -6.39
CA LEU A 32 -2.28 8.18 -6.24
C LEU A 32 -3.61 8.89 -6.13
N GLY A 33 -4.56 8.65 -7.01
CA GLY A 33 -5.95 9.02 -6.77
C GLY A 33 -6.57 8.11 -5.71
N MET A 34 -7.47 8.65 -4.90
CA MET A 34 -8.23 7.89 -3.91
C MET A 34 -9.67 7.66 -4.38
N PRO A 35 -10.29 6.52 -4.03
CA PRO A 35 -11.71 6.29 -4.28
C PRO A 35 -12.58 7.32 -3.56
N LYS A 36 -13.77 7.61 -4.08
CA LYS A 36 -14.77 8.39 -3.33
C LYS A 36 -15.26 7.59 -2.13
N ASN A 37 -15.44 8.24 -0.98
CA ASN A 37 -15.87 7.60 0.27
C ASN A 37 -14.91 6.48 0.71
N HIS A 38 -13.61 6.65 0.46
CA HIS A 38 -12.60 5.72 0.94
C HIS A 38 -12.52 5.76 2.47
N ILE A 39 -12.10 4.64 3.05
CA ILE A 39 -12.02 4.42 4.48
C ILE A 39 -10.60 3.93 4.81
N TRP A 40 -9.85 4.77 5.51
CA TRP A 40 -8.59 4.43 6.13
C TRP A 40 -8.81 3.48 7.32
N GLN A 41 -8.18 2.32 7.21
CA GLN A 41 -8.14 1.26 8.21
C GLN A 41 -6.78 1.27 8.94
N GLY A 42 -6.60 0.41 9.94
CA GLY A 42 -5.34 0.30 10.69
C GLY A 42 -5.52 0.21 12.20
N GLY A 43 -4.53 -0.38 12.86
CA GLY A 43 -4.61 -0.73 14.27
C GLY A 43 -5.60 -1.86 14.54
N GLY A 44 -6.59 -1.61 15.41
CA GLY A 44 -7.63 -2.59 15.73
C GLY A 44 -8.77 -2.59 14.70
N SER A 45 -9.35 -3.77 14.48
CA SER A 45 -10.57 -4.00 13.72
C SER A 45 -11.66 -4.62 14.61
N GLU A 46 -12.86 -4.79 14.08
CA GLU A 46 -14.00 -5.41 14.75
C GLU A 46 -14.58 -6.53 13.89
N THR A 47 -14.96 -7.64 14.51
CA THR A 47 -15.70 -8.69 13.81
C THR A 47 -17.12 -8.21 13.47
N VAL A 48 -17.83 -8.95 12.63
CA VAL A 48 -19.26 -8.71 12.32
C VAL A 48 -20.13 -8.66 13.60
N GLN A 49 -19.69 -9.32 14.67
CA GLN A 49 -20.38 -9.36 15.97
C GLN A 49 -19.96 -8.23 16.92
N GLY A 50 -19.09 -7.31 16.47
CA GLY A 50 -18.57 -6.20 17.26
C GLY A 50 -17.43 -6.57 18.22
N THR A 51 -16.83 -7.75 18.07
CA THR A 51 -15.69 -8.14 18.91
C THR A 51 -14.42 -7.48 18.39
N PRO A 52 -13.73 -6.66 19.19
CA PRO A 52 -12.49 -6.02 18.75
C PRO A 52 -11.35 -7.03 18.65
N TYR A 53 -10.55 -6.95 17.59
CA TYR A 53 -9.33 -7.74 17.40
C TYR A 53 -8.24 -6.90 16.72
N PHE A 54 -6.99 -7.37 16.77
CA PHE A 54 -5.90 -6.79 15.98
C PHE A 54 -5.56 -7.78 14.86
N PRO A 55 -5.74 -7.42 13.58
CA PRO A 55 -5.39 -8.29 12.47
C PRO A 55 -3.89 -8.65 12.48
N ASN A 56 -3.05 -7.64 12.70
CA ASN A 56 -1.60 -7.75 12.72
C ASN A 56 -1.07 -7.42 14.13
N MET A 57 -0.09 -8.21 14.59
CA MET A 57 0.69 -7.95 15.80
C MET A 57 2.17 -8.27 15.51
N PRO A 58 3.07 -7.28 15.42
CA PRO A 58 2.84 -5.84 15.64
C PRO A 58 2.04 -5.16 14.51
N THR A 59 1.53 -3.95 14.76
CA THR A 59 0.95 -3.08 13.72
C THR A 59 1.28 -1.62 14.00
N GLU A 60 1.79 -0.92 12.99
CA GLU A 60 2.16 0.50 13.00
C GLU A 60 1.47 1.29 11.86
N GLU A 61 0.78 0.58 10.98
CA GLU A 61 0.23 1.11 9.73
C GLU A 61 -1.19 1.68 9.85
N ILE A 62 -1.46 2.66 8.99
CA ILE A 62 -2.79 3.09 8.61
C ILE A 62 -2.86 3.00 7.10
N PHE A 63 -3.76 2.17 6.58
CA PHE A 63 -3.80 1.82 5.16
C PHE A 63 -5.15 2.11 4.53
N CYS A 64 -5.16 2.20 3.21
CA CYS A 64 -6.34 2.34 2.38
C CYS A 64 -6.08 1.77 0.98
N THR A 65 -7.15 1.46 0.24
CA THR A 65 -7.05 1.13 -1.19
C THR A 65 -7.08 2.41 -2.05
N PRO A 66 -6.06 2.64 -2.90
CA PRO A 66 -6.09 3.71 -3.89
C PRO A 66 -7.02 3.35 -5.06
N ASP A 67 -7.41 4.35 -5.87
CA ASP A 67 -8.18 4.12 -7.09
C ASP A 67 -7.29 3.45 -8.13
N ARG A 68 -7.70 2.24 -8.53
CA ARG A 68 -6.98 1.35 -9.45
C ARG A 68 -6.63 1.99 -10.80
N THR A 69 -7.28 3.08 -11.19
CA THR A 69 -7.10 3.75 -12.49
C THR A 69 -6.40 5.10 -12.40
N ARG A 70 -6.05 5.58 -11.20
CA ARG A 70 -5.61 6.97 -10.97
C ARG A 70 -4.20 7.08 -10.38
N THR A 71 -3.32 6.14 -10.70
CA THR A 71 -1.90 6.20 -10.28
C THR A 71 -1.02 6.64 -11.45
N ASN A 72 -0.17 7.65 -11.23
CA ASN A 72 0.75 8.18 -12.24
C ASN A 72 2.07 8.60 -11.60
N GLY A 73 3.19 8.32 -12.29
CA GLY A 73 4.54 8.67 -11.84
C GLY A 73 5.37 7.43 -11.50
N THR A 74 6.52 7.63 -10.88
CA THR A 74 7.50 6.56 -10.62
C THR A 74 7.73 6.42 -9.11
N VAL A 75 7.79 5.18 -8.64
CA VAL A 75 8.14 4.85 -7.25
C VAL A 75 9.38 3.96 -7.25
N HIS A 76 10.31 4.28 -6.35
CA HIS A 76 11.48 3.47 -6.06
C HIS A 76 11.29 2.75 -4.73
N SER A 77 11.69 1.48 -4.69
CA SER A 77 11.69 0.72 -3.44
C SER A 77 12.77 1.24 -2.50
N ALA A 78 12.42 1.40 -1.23
CA ALA A 78 13.33 1.78 -0.17
C ALA A 78 14.00 0.57 0.50
N LEU A 79 13.38 -0.61 0.40
CA LEU A 79 13.88 -1.88 0.96
C LEU A 79 13.77 -3.01 -0.08
N PRO A 80 14.58 -4.08 0.03
CA PRO A 80 14.42 -5.27 -0.80
C PRO A 80 13.06 -5.94 -0.57
N LEU A 81 12.53 -6.58 -1.61
CA LEU A 81 11.34 -7.43 -1.56
C LEU A 81 11.76 -8.90 -1.61
N SER A 82 11.38 -9.67 -0.59
CA SER A 82 11.55 -11.13 -0.60
C SER A 82 10.26 -11.80 -1.10
N TYR A 83 10.28 -12.33 -2.32
CA TYR A 83 9.12 -12.95 -2.95
C TYR A 83 9.44 -14.38 -3.41
N GLN A 84 8.73 -15.37 -2.86
CA GLN A 84 8.88 -16.81 -3.19
C GLN A 84 10.33 -17.31 -3.14
N GLY A 85 11.14 -16.79 -2.22
CA GLY A 85 12.55 -17.16 -2.06
C GLY A 85 13.52 -16.46 -3.01
N VAL A 86 13.02 -15.55 -3.87
CA VAL A 86 13.84 -14.65 -4.68
C VAL A 86 13.88 -13.27 -4.02
N LEU A 87 15.08 -12.72 -3.90
CA LEU A 87 15.28 -11.34 -3.45
C LEU A 87 15.24 -10.41 -4.66
N ILE A 88 14.30 -9.47 -4.65
CA ILE A 88 14.19 -8.37 -5.60
C ILE A 88 14.71 -7.13 -4.90
N ASP A 89 15.68 -6.44 -5.50
CA ASP A 89 16.41 -5.35 -4.85
C ASP A 89 16.73 -4.23 -5.82
N ASP A 90 16.86 -3.02 -5.28
CA ASP A 90 17.03 -1.74 -6.00
C ASP A 90 16.14 -1.66 -7.26
N PHE A 91 14.83 -1.54 -7.02
CA PHE A 91 13.83 -1.61 -8.09
C PHE A 91 12.91 -0.40 -8.12
N SER A 92 12.36 -0.15 -9.31
CA SER A 92 11.43 0.93 -9.58
C SER A 92 10.25 0.48 -10.42
N LEU A 93 9.12 1.18 -10.25
CA LEU A 93 7.87 0.95 -10.97
C LEU A 93 7.36 2.29 -11.50
N THR A 94 7.13 2.39 -12.81
CA THR A 94 6.52 3.57 -13.44
C THR A 94 5.08 3.28 -13.79
N PHE A 95 4.17 4.13 -13.31
CA PHE A 95 2.74 4.04 -13.49
C PHE A 95 2.22 5.09 -14.46
N LYS A 96 1.25 4.69 -15.27
CA LYS A 96 0.41 5.58 -16.07
C LYS A 96 -1.02 5.07 -16.06
N ASP A 97 -1.98 5.96 -15.79
CA ASP A 97 -3.41 5.66 -15.77
C ASP A 97 -3.74 4.42 -14.90
N GLY A 98 -3.06 4.32 -13.75
CA GLY A 98 -3.24 3.24 -12.77
C GLY A 98 -2.41 1.99 -12.99
N ARG A 99 -1.73 1.85 -14.13
CA ARG A 99 -1.00 0.62 -14.50
C ARG A 99 0.50 0.83 -14.54
N VAL A 100 1.25 -0.17 -14.08
CA VAL A 100 2.69 -0.27 -14.33
C VAL A 100 2.92 -0.36 -15.84
N THR A 101 3.62 0.62 -16.40
CA THR A 101 4.05 0.65 -17.80
C THR A 101 5.51 0.27 -17.98
N ASP A 102 6.32 0.40 -16.93
CA ASP A 102 7.73 0.05 -16.92
C ASP A 102 8.17 -0.37 -15.51
N CYS A 103 9.08 -1.35 -15.43
CA CYS A 103 9.67 -1.81 -14.19
C CYS A 103 11.12 -2.24 -14.41
N SER A 104 11.97 -1.96 -13.44
CA SER A 104 13.40 -2.30 -13.46
C SER A 104 13.86 -2.71 -12.06
N ALA A 105 14.84 -3.60 -11.97
CA ALA A 105 15.47 -3.99 -10.71
C ALA A 105 16.94 -4.36 -10.94
N GLU A 106 17.83 -4.01 -10.01
CA GLU A 106 19.22 -4.48 -10.06
C GLU A 106 19.30 -6.00 -9.87
N LYS A 107 18.44 -6.55 -9.00
CA LYS A 107 18.32 -7.99 -8.74
C LYS A 107 16.87 -8.43 -8.82
N GLY A 108 16.64 -9.62 -9.36
CA GLY A 108 15.30 -10.22 -9.41
C GLY A 108 14.34 -9.57 -10.42
N GLU A 109 14.86 -8.85 -11.42
CA GLU A 109 14.04 -8.13 -12.42
C GLU A 109 13.03 -9.05 -13.15
N ASP A 110 13.45 -10.26 -13.53
CA ASP A 110 12.55 -11.23 -14.17
C ASP A 110 11.39 -11.64 -13.25
N THR A 111 11.66 -11.77 -11.94
CA THR A 111 10.62 -12.06 -10.95
C THR A 111 9.70 -10.86 -10.75
N LEU A 112 10.24 -9.63 -10.73
CA LEU A 112 9.42 -8.41 -10.67
C LEU A 112 8.48 -8.30 -11.87
N LYS A 113 8.99 -8.55 -13.08
CA LYS A 113 8.19 -8.59 -14.32
C LYS A 113 7.11 -9.67 -14.25
N ALA A 114 7.43 -10.84 -13.70
CA ALA A 114 6.46 -11.91 -13.50
C ALA A 114 5.35 -11.53 -12.51
N ILE A 115 5.69 -10.84 -11.41
CA ILE A 115 4.70 -10.31 -10.45
C ILE A 115 3.73 -9.37 -11.19
N VAL A 116 4.25 -8.33 -11.85
CA VAL A 116 3.44 -7.33 -12.58
C VAL A 116 2.59 -7.98 -13.67
N GLY A 117 3.10 -9.05 -14.30
CA GLY A 117 2.43 -9.79 -15.37
C GLY A 117 1.53 -10.94 -14.92
N THR A 118 1.26 -11.11 -13.61
CA THR A 118 0.51 -12.28 -13.10
C THR A 118 -0.94 -12.31 -13.59
N ASP A 119 -1.64 -11.17 -13.53
CA ASP A 119 -2.98 -10.99 -14.06
C ASP A 119 -3.27 -9.51 -14.34
N ASP A 120 -4.46 -9.21 -14.89
CA ASP A 120 -4.86 -7.85 -15.28
C ASP A 120 -4.76 -6.83 -14.14
N GLY A 121 -4.92 -7.27 -12.89
CA GLY A 121 -4.89 -6.43 -11.69
C GLY A 121 -3.51 -6.35 -11.04
N ALA A 122 -2.60 -7.29 -11.30
CA ALA A 122 -1.27 -7.33 -10.68
C ALA A 122 -0.37 -6.14 -11.07
N SER A 123 -0.69 -5.46 -12.17
CA SER A 123 -0.03 -4.22 -12.61
C SER A 123 -0.64 -2.94 -12.03
N MET A 124 -1.65 -3.03 -11.16
CA MET A 124 -2.26 -1.88 -10.49
C MET A 124 -2.07 -1.99 -8.98
N LEU A 125 -2.23 -0.87 -8.28
CA LEU A 125 -2.13 -0.84 -6.82
C LEU A 125 -3.44 -1.27 -6.16
N GLY A 126 -3.31 -2.08 -5.11
CA GLY A 126 -4.40 -2.51 -4.22
C GLY A 126 -4.38 -1.80 -2.87
N GLU A 127 -3.21 -1.31 -2.45
CA GLU A 127 -3.02 -0.70 -1.14
C GLU A 127 -2.02 0.45 -1.17
N CYS A 128 -2.27 1.43 -0.31
CA CYS A 128 -1.29 2.38 0.17
C CYS A 128 -1.35 2.47 1.70
N ALA A 129 -0.19 2.38 2.34
CA ALA A 129 -0.07 2.37 3.79
C ALA A 129 0.87 3.46 4.30
N LEU A 130 0.44 4.09 5.38
CA LEU A 130 1.14 5.18 6.06
C LEU A 130 1.67 4.69 7.41
N ILE A 131 2.99 4.58 7.50
CA ILE A 131 3.70 4.25 8.73
C ILE A 131 4.42 5.51 9.22
N PRO A 132 4.32 5.88 10.51
CA PRO A 132 5.04 7.03 11.05
C PRO A 132 6.55 6.85 10.93
N LYS A 133 7.24 7.95 10.61
CA LYS A 133 8.71 8.03 10.54
C LYS A 133 9.45 7.54 11.78
N GLN A 134 8.79 7.56 12.95
CA GLN A 134 9.31 7.07 14.23
C GLN A 134 8.34 6.00 14.72
N SER A 135 8.47 4.80 14.17
CA SER A 135 7.86 3.59 14.72
C SER A 135 8.93 2.78 15.43
N PRO A 136 8.59 2.04 16.51
CA PRO A 136 9.57 1.22 17.23
C PRO A 136 10.33 0.22 16.35
N ILE A 137 9.68 -0.27 15.28
CA ILE A 137 10.28 -1.21 14.32
C ILE A 137 11.24 -0.46 13.38
N SER A 138 10.83 0.70 12.86
CA SER A 138 11.68 1.55 12.02
C SER A 138 12.97 1.97 12.74
N GLU A 139 12.88 2.26 14.04
CA GLU A 139 14.03 2.64 14.87
C GLU A 139 15.05 1.52 15.08
N MET A 140 14.67 0.25 14.89
CA MET A 140 15.61 -0.86 15.01
C MET A 140 16.63 -0.87 13.86
N GLY A 141 16.27 -0.33 12.68
CA GLY A 141 17.14 -0.31 11.50
C GLY A 141 17.50 -1.70 10.98
N ILE A 142 16.69 -2.71 11.30
CA ILE A 142 16.88 -4.11 10.91
C ILE A 142 15.99 -4.39 9.70
N LEU A 143 16.55 -4.97 8.65
CA LEU A 143 15.81 -5.64 7.59
C LEU A 143 15.45 -7.05 8.07
N PHE A 144 14.16 -7.32 8.23
CA PHE A 144 13.68 -8.60 8.78
C PHE A 144 13.52 -9.68 7.71
N TYR A 145 13.54 -9.31 6.42
CA TYR A 145 13.25 -10.20 5.29
C TYR A 145 11.91 -10.92 5.48
N ASN A 146 10.96 -10.23 6.10
CA ASN A 146 9.65 -10.74 6.44
C ASN A 146 8.63 -9.62 6.28
N THR A 147 7.66 -9.82 5.39
CA THR A 147 6.66 -8.82 5.01
C THR A 147 6.00 -8.17 6.22
N LEU A 148 5.54 -8.96 7.21
CA LEU A 148 4.86 -8.42 8.40
C LEU A 148 5.72 -7.44 9.20
N PHE A 149 7.02 -7.68 9.32
CA PHE A 149 7.91 -6.77 10.06
C PHE A 149 8.32 -5.57 9.22
N ASP A 150 8.67 -5.80 7.94
CA ASP A 150 9.18 -4.74 7.07
C ASP A 150 8.05 -3.76 6.63
N GLU A 151 6.81 -4.21 6.45
CA GLU A 151 5.63 -3.35 6.17
C GLU A 151 5.32 -2.39 7.33
N ASN A 152 5.58 -2.82 8.57
CA ASN A 152 5.36 -2.00 9.76
C ASN A 152 6.57 -1.10 10.11
N ALA A 153 7.63 -1.16 9.30
CA ALA A 153 8.84 -0.36 9.44
C ALA A 153 8.86 0.89 8.54
N ALA A 154 8.12 0.88 7.43
CA ALA A 154 8.17 1.90 6.38
C ALA A 154 6.84 1.99 5.63
N CYS A 155 6.47 3.18 5.12
CA CYS A 155 5.34 3.30 4.19
C CYS A 155 5.50 2.31 3.03
N HIS A 156 4.44 1.59 2.68
CA HIS A 156 4.42 0.61 1.60
C HIS A 156 3.24 0.83 0.67
N PHE A 157 3.36 0.27 -0.53
CA PHE A 157 2.25 0.03 -1.44
C PHE A 157 2.14 -1.47 -1.69
N ALA A 158 0.95 -1.92 -2.09
CA ALA A 158 0.77 -3.27 -2.59
C ALA A 158 0.36 -3.27 -4.07
N LEU A 159 1.03 -4.08 -4.88
CA LEU A 159 0.52 -4.46 -6.20
C LEU A 159 -0.57 -5.52 -6.04
N GLY A 160 -1.63 -5.42 -6.85
CA GLY A 160 -2.70 -6.40 -6.90
C GLY A 160 -3.92 -6.05 -6.05
N LEU A 161 -4.46 -7.03 -5.34
CA LEU A 161 -5.79 -7.02 -4.73
C LEU A 161 -5.97 -5.84 -3.75
N GLY A 162 -7.04 -5.06 -3.95
CA GLY A 162 -7.47 -4.06 -2.99
C GLY A 162 -8.52 -4.59 -2.01
N PHE A 163 -8.76 -3.81 -0.96
CA PHE A 163 -9.55 -4.18 0.20
C PHE A 163 -10.95 -3.55 0.17
N PRO A 164 -12.02 -4.37 0.12
CA PRO A 164 -13.39 -3.87 0.14
C PRO A 164 -13.73 -3.00 1.36
N GLU A 165 -13.15 -3.28 2.52
CA GLU A 165 -13.32 -2.50 3.75
C GLU A 165 -12.79 -1.07 3.66
N CYS A 166 -11.94 -0.79 2.67
CA CYS A 166 -11.38 0.53 2.44
C CYS A 166 -12.29 1.43 1.61
N VAL A 167 -13.52 0.99 1.30
CA VAL A 167 -14.53 1.83 0.66
C VAL A 167 -15.88 1.63 1.36
N LYS A 168 -16.61 2.71 1.59
CA LYS A 168 -17.90 2.67 2.29
C LYS A 168 -18.89 1.73 1.60
N GLY A 169 -19.33 0.71 2.34
CA GLY A 169 -20.26 -0.32 1.86
C GLY A 169 -19.62 -1.39 0.98
N GLY A 170 -18.28 -1.46 0.90
CA GLY A 170 -17.59 -2.38 -0.01
C GLY A 170 -17.79 -3.86 0.28
N PHE A 171 -18.06 -4.27 1.53
CA PHE A 171 -18.36 -5.68 1.84
C PHE A 171 -19.65 -6.20 1.22
N ASP A 172 -20.60 -5.31 0.90
CA ASP A 172 -21.89 -5.67 0.31
C ASP A 172 -21.84 -5.69 -1.23
N LYS A 173 -20.65 -5.58 -1.82
CA LYS A 173 -20.44 -5.35 -3.25
C LYS A 173 -19.85 -6.57 -3.96
N THR A 174 -20.28 -6.77 -5.20
CA THR A 174 -19.64 -7.73 -6.09
C THR A 174 -18.26 -7.25 -6.51
N LYS A 175 -17.47 -8.14 -7.11
CA LYS A 175 -16.14 -7.78 -7.64
C LYS A 175 -16.23 -6.70 -8.72
N GLU A 176 -17.28 -6.75 -9.54
CA GLU A 176 -17.54 -5.80 -10.62
C GLU A 176 -17.91 -4.43 -10.05
N GLU A 177 -18.80 -4.37 -9.05
CA GLU A 177 -19.15 -3.12 -8.38
C GLU A 177 -17.94 -2.52 -7.65
N LEU A 178 -17.11 -3.35 -6.99
CA LEU A 178 -15.87 -2.90 -6.36
C LEU A 178 -14.90 -2.26 -7.36
N LYS A 179 -14.75 -2.86 -8.55
CA LYS A 179 -13.94 -2.29 -9.65
C LYS A 179 -14.48 -0.96 -10.15
N GLU A 180 -15.80 -0.76 -10.19
CA GLU A 180 -16.45 0.52 -10.52
C GLU A 180 -16.25 1.56 -9.42
N MET A 181 -16.16 1.12 -8.16
CA MET A 181 -15.82 1.95 -7.01
C MET A 181 -14.31 2.25 -6.90
N GLY A 182 -13.49 1.76 -7.83
CA GLY A 182 -12.05 2.01 -7.88
C GLY A 182 -11.19 0.98 -7.14
N VAL A 183 -11.77 -0.05 -6.53
CA VAL A 183 -11.04 -1.11 -5.83
C VAL A 183 -10.45 -2.09 -6.83
N ASN A 184 -9.15 -2.35 -6.74
CA ASN A 184 -8.49 -3.29 -7.63
C ASN A 184 -8.82 -4.76 -7.30
N HIS A 185 -8.82 -5.62 -8.31
CA HIS A 185 -8.99 -7.07 -8.13
C HIS A 185 -7.87 -7.83 -8.82
N SER A 186 -7.17 -8.65 -8.06
CA SER A 186 -6.10 -9.55 -8.53
C SER A 186 -6.14 -10.84 -7.71
N SER A 187 -5.48 -11.88 -8.21
CA SER A 187 -5.18 -13.10 -7.46
C SER A 187 -4.00 -12.94 -6.49
N THR A 188 -3.25 -11.84 -6.61
CA THR A 188 -2.06 -11.55 -5.81
C THR A 188 -2.24 -10.27 -5.01
N HIS A 189 -1.46 -10.15 -3.94
CA HIS A 189 -1.27 -8.94 -3.15
C HIS A 189 0.19 -8.95 -2.71
N VAL A 190 0.98 -7.98 -3.17
CA VAL A 190 2.44 -7.97 -2.99
C VAL A 190 2.89 -6.61 -2.49
N ASP A 191 3.22 -6.55 -1.21
CA ASP A 191 3.72 -5.36 -0.55
C ASP A 191 5.17 -5.05 -0.91
N PHE A 192 5.46 -3.77 -1.09
CA PHE A 192 6.82 -3.25 -1.20
C PHE A 192 6.94 -1.88 -0.54
N MET A 193 8.08 -1.68 0.12
CA MET A 193 8.31 -0.53 0.98
C MET A 193 8.93 0.62 0.19
N LEU A 194 8.38 1.83 0.34
CA LEU A 194 8.91 3.09 -0.24
C LEU A 194 9.29 4.12 0.83
N GLY A 195 9.05 3.81 2.10
CA GLY A 195 9.31 4.71 3.22
C GLY A 195 10.79 5.01 3.39
N THR A 196 11.18 6.25 3.08
CA THR A 196 12.51 6.79 3.37
C THR A 196 12.43 7.87 4.46
N LYS A 197 13.56 8.24 5.07
CA LYS A 197 13.60 9.28 6.10
C LYS A 197 13.13 10.65 5.60
N ASP A 198 13.30 10.92 4.32
CA ASP A 198 12.97 12.16 3.64
C ASP A 198 11.65 12.09 2.86
N LEU A 199 10.92 10.97 2.92
CA LEU A 199 9.64 10.79 2.25
C LEU A 199 8.64 11.88 2.69
N SER A 200 8.14 12.62 1.70
CA SER A 200 7.09 13.62 1.83
C SER A 200 5.81 13.10 1.20
N ILE A 201 4.69 13.30 1.90
CA ILE A 201 3.36 12.88 1.44
C ILE A 201 2.40 14.05 1.64
N THR A 202 1.75 14.49 0.57
CA THR A 202 0.74 15.55 0.59
C THR A 202 -0.59 15.05 0.03
N GLY A 203 -1.69 15.33 0.74
CA GLY A 203 -3.06 15.04 0.30
C GLY A 203 -3.83 16.28 -0.13
#